data_AF-A0A7G5BDD0-F1
#
_entry.id   AF-A0A7G5BDD0-F1
#
_cell.length_a   1.000
_cell.length_b   1.000
_cell.length_c   1.000
_cell.angle_alpha   90.00
_cell.angle_beta   90.00
_cell.angle_gamma   90.00
#
_symmetry.space_group_name_H-M   'P 1'
#
loop_
_entity.id
_entity.type
_entity.pdbx_description
1 polymer ?
#
loop_
_entity_poly.entity_id
_entity_poly.type
_entity_poly.pdbx_seq_one_letter_code
_entity_poly.pdbx_strand_id
1 'polypeptide(L)'
;MQCILIALNRFLQEKHGSKMAFLDGNPPERLCKPIAAHIESLGGQVVLNSRIQKIELNADKSVKHFVLTNGNIITGDAYVFATPVDILKLLLPEDWKEISYFKK
;
A
#
# COMPACT_ATOMS: atom_id res chain seq x y z
N MET A 1 -0.91 16.66 -18.67
CA MET A 1 0.37 17.38 -18.92
C MET A 1 1.42 17.19 -17.83
N GLN A 2 1.04 17.02 -16.55
CA GLN A 2 1.98 16.88 -15.43
C GLN A 2 2.91 15.65 -15.50
N CYS A 3 2.45 14.50 -16.01
CA CYS A 3 3.30 13.31 -16.13
C CYS A 3 4.51 13.51 -17.05
N ILE A 4 4.35 14.30 -18.13
CA ILE A 4 5.43 14.60 -19.07
C ILE A 4 6.49 15.46 -18.40
N LEU A 5 6.08 16.51 -17.69
CA LEU A 5 7.01 17.38 -16.96
C LEU A 5 7.77 16.61 -15.88
N ILE A 6 7.10 15.70 -15.17
CA ILE A 6 7.74 14.83 -14.16
C ILE A 6 8.79 13.93 -14.82
N ALA A 7 8.48 13.33 -15.98
CA ALA A 7 9.43 12.48 -16.69
C ALA A 7 10.63 13.30 -17.20
N LEU A 8 10.39 14.48 -17.79
CA LEU A 8 11.44 15.37 -18.30
C LEU A 8 12.36 15.89 -17.20
N ASN A 9 11.84 16.06 -15.97
CA ASN A 9 12.65 16.52 -14.85
C ASN A 9 13.85 15.61 -14.56
N ARG A 10 13.75 14.29 -14.85
CA ARG A 10 14.88 13.35 -14.70
C ARG A 10 16.06 13.69 -15.60
N PHE A 11 15.83 14.31 -16.75
CA PHE A 11 16.88 14.73 -17.69
C PHE A 11 17.54 16.03 -17.25
N LEU A 12 16.81 16.89 -16.54
CA LEU A 12 17.23 18.24 -16.18
C LEU A 12 17.94 18.30 -14.83
N GLN A 13 17.54 17.45 -13.87
CA GLN A 13 18.05 17.51 -12.50
C GLN A 13 19.30 16.67 -12.27
N GLU A 14 19.36 15.46 -12.84
CA GLU A 14 20.40 14.49 -12.54
C GLU A 14 21.17 14.10 -13.80
N LYS A 15 22.51 14.18 -13.77
CA LYS A 15 23.40 13.81 -14.89
C LYS A 15 23.13 12.40 -15.44
N HIS A 16 22.66 11.49 -14.59
CA HIS A 16 22.32 10.11 -14.97
C HIS A 16 20.84 9.75 -14.72
N GLY A 17 19.96 10.74 -14.51
CA GLY A 17 18.55 10.48 -14.17
C GLY A 17 17.73 9.79 -15.27
N SER A 18 18.18 9.88 -16.52
CA SER A 18 17.62 9.16 -17.67
C SER A 18 18.33 7.83 -17.97
N LYS A 19 19.37 7.47 -17.21
CA LYS A 19 20.06 6.18 -17.36
C LYS A 19 19.16 5.07 -16.87
N MET A 20 19.02 4.02 -17.69
CA MET A 20 18.19 2.86 -17.37
C MET A 20 19.02 1.74 -16.77
N ALA A 21 18.38 0.95 -15.91
CA ALA A 21 18.95 -0.25 -15.32
C ALA A 21 17.87 -1.34 -15.28
N PHE A 22 18.33 -2.58 -15.27
CA PHE A 22 17.48 -3.76 -15.11
C PHE A 22 17.83 -4.44 -13.80
N LEU A 23 16.84 -5.08 -13.21
CA LEU A 23 17.09 -6.00 -12.12
C LEU A 23 17.78 -7.25 -12.66
N ASP A 24 18.68 -7.82 -11.88
CA ASP A 24 19.49 -8.98 -12.26
C ASP A 24 18.75 -10.32 -12.11
N GLY A 25 17.44 -10.28 -11.88
CA GLY A 25 16.57 -11.43 -11.74
C GLY A 25 15.13 -11.00 -11.44
N ASN A 26 14.32 -11.94 -10.96
CA ASN A 26 12.90 -11.66 -10.71
C ASN A 26 12.71 -10.71 -9.50
N PRO A 27 11.78 -9.74 -9.55
CA PRO A 27 11.56 -8.79 -8.47
C PRO A 27 11.23 -9.40 -7.10
N PRO A 28 10.39 -10.47 -6.99
CA PRO A 28 10.08 -11.08 -5.70
C PRO A 28 11.33 -11.54 -4.92
N GLU A 29 12.27 -12.21 -5.58
CA GLU A 29 13.47 -12.73 -4.92
C GLU A 29 14.57 -11.69 -4.79
N ARG A 30 14.81 -10.87 -5.82
CA ARG A 30 15.96 -9.96 -5.87
C ARG A 30 15.73 -8.63 -5.15
N LEU A 31 14.47 -8.23 -4.94
CA LEU A 31 14.11 -6.96 -4.31
C LEU A 31 13.15 -7.12 -3.12
N CYS A 32 12.02 -7.80 -3.32
CA CYS A 32 10.99 -7.86 -2.28
C CYS A 32 11.43 -8.70 -1.07
N LYS A 33 12.08 -9.85 -1.29
CA LYS A 33 12.56 -10.74 -0.23
C LYS A 33 13.60 -10.09 0.69
N PRO A 34 14.62 -9.35 0.18
CA PRO A 34 15.52 -8.57 1.03
C PRO A 34 14.80 -7.59 1.97
N ILE A 35 13.76 -6.89 1.47
CA ILE A 35 12.97 -5.95 2.28
C ILE A 35 12.18 -6.70 3.35
N ALA A 36 11.51 -7.79 2.97
CA ALA A 36 10.75 -8.63 3.92
C ALA A 36 11.66 -9.19 5.02
N ALA A 37 12.82 -9.72 4.67
CA ALA A 37 13.80 -10.24 5.62
C ALA A 37 14.32 -9.15 6.58
N HIS A 38 14.52 -7.92 6.07
CA HIS A 38 14.91 -6.79 6.93
C HIS A 38 13.81 -6.43 7.94
N ILE A 39 12.55 -6.38 7.50
CA ILE A 39 11.39 -6.13 8.37
C ILE A 39 11.30 -7.22 9.45
N GLU A 40 11.41 -8.49 9.07
CA GLU A 40 11.35 -9.64 9.99
C GLU A 40 12.51 -9.63 10.99
N SER A 41 13.72 -9.25 10.55
CA SER A 41 14.90 -9.15 11.44
C SER A 41 14.73 -8.09 12.55
N LEU A 42 13.86 -7.11 12.33
CA LEU A 42 13.54 -6.05 13.28
C LEU A 42 12.25 -6.33 14.08
N GLY A 43 11.71 -7.55 13.99
CA GLY A 43 10.52 -7.99 14.73
C GLY A 43 9.19 -7.70 14.04
N GLY A 44 9.21 -7.18 12.81
CA GLY A 44 8.01 -7.06 11.98
C GLY A 44 7.54 -8.41 11.44
N GLN A 45 6.32 -8.46 10.90
CA GLN A 45 5.75 -9.68 10.31
C GLN A 45 5.30 -9.43 8.87
N VAL A 46 5.63 -10.38 7.98
CA VAL A 46 5.19 -10.36 6.58
C VAL A 46 4.35 -11.61 6.30
N VAL A 47 3.03 -11.46 6.26
CA VAL A 47 2.10 -12.58 6.09
C VAL A 47 1.48 -12.54 4.69
N LEU A 48 1.73 -13.59 3.91
CA LEU A 48 1.17 -13.75 2.57
C LEU A 48 -0.25 -14.33 2.61
N ASN A 49 -0.94 -14.30 1.46
CA ASN A 49 -2.28 -14.86 1.28
C ASN A 49 -3.34 -14.34 2.28
N SER A 50 -3.11 -13.16 2.86
CA SER A 50 -3.94 -12.55 3.90
C SER A 50 -4.76 -11.40 3.34
N ARG A 51 -5.70 -11.71 2.43
CA ARG A 51 -6.53 -10.69 1.77
C ARG A 51 -7.48 -10.04 2.77
N ILE A 52 -7.51 -8.71 2.79
CA ILE A 52 -8.48 -7.93 3.56
C ILE A 52 -9.83 -7.95 2.84
N GLN A 53 -10.88 -8.31 3.58
CA GLN A 53 -12.26 -8.38 3.10
C GLN A 53 -13.08 -7.15 3.52
N LYS A 54 -12.84 -6.60 4.71
CA LYS A 54 -13.61 -5.45 5.22
C LYS A 54 -12.80 -4.63 6.21
N ILE A 55 -13.02 -3.32 6.18
CA ILE A 55 -12.58 -2.38 7.22
C ILE A 55 -13.75 -2.19 8.18
N GLU A 56 -13.63 -2.71 9.39
CA GLU A 56 -14.67 -2.54 10.42
C GLU A 56 -14.40 -1.24 11.20
N LEU A 57 -15.45 -0.46 11.45
CA LEU A 57 -15.34 0.83 12.13
C LEU A 57 -15.90 0.76 13.56
N ASN A 58 -15.35 1.62 14.42
CA ASN A 58 -15.94 1.96 15.71
C ASN A 58 -17.11 2.94 15.52
N ALA A 59 -17.87 3.18 16.59
CA ALA A 59 -18.99 4.14 16.57
C ALA A 59 -18.56 5.58 16.28
N ASP A 60 -17.31 5.93 16.58
CA ASP A 60 -16.69 7.24 16.27
C ASP A 60 -16.11 7.32 14.85
N LYS A 61 -16.33 6.28 14.03
CA LYS A 61 -15.86 6.14 12.64
C LYS A 61 -14.35 5.92 12.49
N SER A 62 -13.61 5.72 13.58
CA SER A 62 -12.22 5.24 13.53
C SER A 62 -12.18 3.75 13.14
N VAL A 63 -11.03 3.27 12.62
CA VAL A 63 -10.88 1.85 12.29
C VAL A 63 -10.82 1.02 13.57
N LYS A 64 -11.70 0.03 13.67
CA LYS A 64 -11.69 -0.94 14.76
C LYS A 64 -10.72 -2.09 14.49
N HIS A 65 -10.79 -2.68 13.30
CA HIS A 65 -9.91 -3.75 12.83
C HIS A 65 -10.09 -4.02 11.33
N PHE A 66 -9.19 -4.83 10.76
CA PHE A 66 -9.37 -5.44 9.45
C PHE A 66 -9.88 -6.87 9.58
N VAL A 67 -10.90 -7.19 8.80
CA VAL A 67 -11.41 -8.55 8.64
C VAL A 67 -10.77 -9.15 7.39
N LEU A 68 -10.10 -10.29 7.53
CA LEU A 68 -9.50 -11.03 6.43
C LEU A 68 -10.52 -11.96 5.78
N THR A 69 -10.29 -12.37 4.53
CA THR A 69 -11.20 -13.26 3.78
C THR A 69 -11.39 -14.64 4.43
N ASN A 70 -10.45 -15.08 5.25
CA ASN A 70 -10.55 -16.32 6.03
C ASN A 70 -11.32 -16.14 7.37
N GLY A 71 -11.85 -14.95 7.65
CA GLY A 71 -12.56 -14.62 8.89
C GLY A 71 -11.65 -14.16 10.04
N ASN A 72 -10.32 -14.23 9.89
CA ASN A 72 -9.41 -13.73 10.92
C ASN A 72 -9.49 -12.21 11.05
N ILE A 73 -9.28 -11.71 12.27
CA ILE A 73 -9.33 -10.29 12.58
C ILE A 73 -7.91 -9.81 12.92
N ILE A 74 -7.50 -8.71 12.31
CA ILE A 74 -6.22 -8.05 12.58
C ILE A 74 -6.48 -6.70 13.24
N THR A 75 -5.90 -6.52 14.43
CA THR A 75 -5.95 -5.28 15.21
C THR A 75 -4.57 -4.63 15.27
N GLY A 76 -4.54 -3.31 15.48
CA GLY A 76 -3.32 -2.55 15.69
C GLY A 76 -3.64 -1.11 16.08
N ASP A 77 -2.62 -0.39 16.52
CA ASP A 77 -2.74 1.02 16.93
C ASP A 77 -2.94 1.95 15.73
N ALA A 78 -2.43 1.54 14.56
CA ALA A 78 -2.54 2.28 13.31
C ALA A 78 -2.79 1.32 12.14
N TYR A 79 -3.51 1.80 11.13
CA TYR A 79 -3.85 1.05 9.93
C TYR A 79 -3.41 1.81 8.69
N VAL A 80 -2.69 1.14 7.80
CA VAL A 80 -2.25 1.69 6.50
C VAL A 80 -2.78 0.81 5.39
N PHE A 81 -3.42 1.42 4.39
CA PHE A 81 -3.96 0.72 3.23
C PHE A 81 -3.12 1.01 1.98
N ALA A 82 -2.04 0.25 1.81
CA ALA A 82 -1.12 0.38 0.67
C ALA A 82 -1.60 -0.41 -0.57
N THR A 83 -2.92 -0.41 -0.84
CA THR A 83 -3.52 -1.08 -2.00
C THR A 83 -3.69 -0.12 -3.17
N PRO A 84 -3.87 -0.63 -4.42
CA PRO A 84 -4.36 0.20 -5.51
C PRO A 84 -5.67 0.90 -5.14
N VAL A 85 -5.87 2.11 -5.70
CA VAL A 85 -7.03 2.96 -5.38
C VAL A 85 -8.36 2.27 -5.71
N ASP A 86 -8.41 1.46 -6.78
CA ASP A 86 -9.61 0.76 -7.19
C ASP A 86 -10.06 -0.27 -6.14
N ILE A 87 -9.11 -0.97 -5.52
CA ILE A 87 -9.39 -1.92 -4.43
C ILE A 87 -9.86 -1.17 -3.18
N LEU A 88 -9.20 -0.06 -2.83
CA LEU A 88 -9.61 0.77 -1.70
C LEU A 88 -11.05 1.28 -1.88
N LYS A 89 -11.42 1.75 -3.08
CA LYS A 89 -12.78 2.24 -3.37
C LYS A 89 -13.85 1.18 -3.14
N LEU A 90 -13.56 -0.09 -3.41
CA LEU A 90 -14.49 -1.20 -3.17
C LEU A 90 -14.63 -1.54 -1.68
N LEU A 91 -13.57 -1.35 -0.90
CA LEU A 91 -13.52 -1.68 0.53
C LEU A 91 -13.79 -0.48 1.44
N LEU A 92 -14.01 0.71 0.85
CA LEU A 92 -14.21 1.94 1.59
C LEU A 92 -15.52 1.85 2.39
N PRO A 93 -15.49 2.03 3.72
CA PRO A 93 -16.70 2.05 4.53
C PRO A 93 -17.69 3.10 4.05
N GLU A 94 -18.99 2.80 4.09
CA GLU A 94 -20.05 3.74 3.68
C GLU A 94 -19.95 5.06 4.45
N ASP A 95 -19.68 5.00 5.76
CA ASP A 95 -19.51 6.17 6.63
C ASP A 95 -18.39 7.12 6.18
N TRP A 96 -17.41 6.61 5.44
CA TRP A 96 -16.29 7.39 4.93
C TRP A 96 -16.56 8.00 3.56
N LYS A 97 -17.54 7.51 2.80
CA LYS A 97 -17.90 8.08 1.49
C LYS A 97 -18.38 9.53 1.61
N GLU A 98 -18.92 9.90 2.77
CA GLU A 98 -19.34 11.28 3.03
C GLU A 98 -18.18 12.25 3.30
N ILE A 99 -16.99 11.73 3.60
CA ILE A 99 -15.80 12.55 3.86
C ILE A 99 -15.31 13.12 2.53
N SER A 100 -15.18 14.45 2.46
CA SER A 100 -14.78 15.17 1.24
C SER A 100 -13.48 14.66 0.60
N TYR A 101 -12.56 14.11 1.39
CA TYR A 101 -11.34 13.51 0.90
C TYR A 101 -11.58 12.30 -0.02
N PHE A 102 -12.58 11.48 0.31
CA PHE A 102 -12.96 10.29 -0.45
C PHE A 102 -14.05 10.57 -1.50
N LYS A 103 -14.60 11.78 -1.52
CA LYS A 103 -15.52 12.25 -2.58
C LYS A 103 -14.72 12.55 -3.86
N LYS A 104 -14.58 11.54 -4.72
CA LYS A 104 -14.12 11.65 -6.12
C LYS A 104 -14.67 10.56 -7.02
#